data_AF-A0A3D2EK76-F1
#
_entry.id   AF-A0A3D2EK76-F1
#
_cell.length_a   1.000
_cell.length_b   1.000
_cell.length_c   1.000
_cell.angle_alpha   90.00
_cell.angle_beta   90.00
_cell.angle_gamma   90.00
#
_symmetry.space_group_name_H-M   'P 1'
#
loop_
_entity.id
_entity.type
_entity.pdbx_description
1 polymer ?
#
loop_
_entity_poly.entity_id
_entity_poly.type
_entity_poly.pdbx_seq_one_letter_code
_entity_poly.pdbx_strand_id
1 'polypeptide(L)'
;MDFGIMKRILIGTALLATTFLAACGYSDFFASDDYPASSTVEPASFSHIPHAEKVLFIDPEADHQLGERDLLRLLYGRTLVSRSVDETSAVQYSYFSRDGLLAINPRPGRLVLGQWRIEDSKLCYDLSDDEFCSSLYRTAAKIDRTHLLYFARDESPIRPTVFLEDTQVGDTIPVERLPQTL
;
A
#
# COMPACT_ATOMS: atom_id res chain seq x y z
N MET A 1 -42.81 -26.61 -50.75
CA MET A 1 -42.80 -26.25 -52.18
C MET A 1 -42.50 -24.77 -52.29
N ASP A 2 -41.63 -24.44 -53.23
CA ASP A 2 -40.75 -23.28 -53.34
C ASP A 2 -41.36 -21.90 -53.63
N PHE A 3 -40.58 -20.89 -53.22
CA PHE A 3 -40.29 -19.55 -53.77
C PHE A 3 -41.40 -18.65 -54.33
N GLY A 4 -41.41 -17.41 -53.81
CA GLY A 4 -42.18 -16.28 -54.33
C GLY A 4 -41.48 -14.93 -54.22
N ILE A 5 -40.41 -14.75 -54.99
CA ILE A 5 -40.10 -13.55 -55.81
C ILE A 5 -39.91 -12.16 -55.12
N MET A 6 -38.66 -11.74 -55.23
CA MET A 6 -38.06 -10.41 -55.13
C MET A 6 -38.76 -9.25 -55.88
N LYS A 7 -38.85 -8.07 -55.24
CA LYS A 7 -38.90 -6.73 -55.86
C LYS A 7 -38.21 -5.74 -54.90
N ARG A 8 -37.01 -5.22 -55.23
CA ARG A 8 -36.76 -3.90 -55.89
C ARG A 8 -37.10 -2.73 -54.93
N ILE A 9 -36.29 -1.71 -54.62
CA ILE A 9 -35.22 -0.98 -55.34
C ILE A 9 -34.63 0.07 -54.36
N LEU A 10 -33.29 0.22 -54.41
CA LEU A 10 -32.43 1.42 -54.37
C LEU A 10 -32.62 2.60 -53.37
N ILE A 11 -31.48 2.92 -52.74
CA ILE A 11 -30.75 4.22 -52.69
C ILE A 11 -31.39 5.40 -51.95
N GLY A 12 -30.60 6.00 -51.05
CA GLY A 12 -30.76 7.41 -50.69
C GLY A 12 -29.89 7.85 -49.52
N THR A 13 -28.59 7.98 -49.75
CA THR A 13 -27.68 8.73 -48.87
C THR A 13 -28.09 10.20 -48.80
N ALA A 14 -28.24 10.75 -47.60
CA ALA A 14 -28.04 12.17 -47.34
C ALA A 14 -27.49 12.37 -45.92
N LEU A 15 -26.18 12.61 -45.87
CA LEU A 15 -25.55 13.30 -44.75
C LEU A 15 -26.20 14.69 -44.60
N LEU A 16 -26.48 15.10 -43.38
CA LEU A 16 -26.26 16.48 -42.98
C LEU A 16 -25.78 16.49 -41.54
N ALA A 17 -24.49 16.76 -41.42
CA ALA A 17 -23.83 17.12 -40.18
C ALA A 17 -24.35 18.48 -39.71
N THR A 18 -24.71 18.57 -38.43
CA THR A 18 -24.60 19.81 -37.66
C THR A 18 -23.97 19.48 -36.32
N THR A 19 -22.67 19.69 -36.27
CA THR A 19 -21.87 19.94 -35.07
C THR A 19 -22.29 21.27 -34.43
N PHE A 20 -22.47 21.32 -33.10
CA PHE A 20 -21.55 22.00 -32.18
C PHE A 20 -22.11 22.14 -30.75
N LEU A 21 -21.25 21.73 -29.80
CA LEU A 21 -20.97 22.26 -28.46
C LEU A 21 -21.95 22.06 -27.29
N ALA A 22 -21.48 21.17 -26.41
CA ALA A 22 -21.14 21.43 -25.01
C ALA A 22 -22.28 21.70 -24.02
N ALA A 23 -22.57 20.68 -23.22
CA ALA A 23 -22.65 20.84 -21.77
C ALA A 23 -22.06 19.59 -21.11
N CYS A 24 -21.14 19.83 -20.19
CA CYS A 24 -20.35 18.86 -19.45
C CYS A 24 -21.22 17.86 -18.68
N GLY A 25 -20.84 16.59 -18.72
CA GLY A 25 -21.47 15.52 -17.95
C GLY A 25 -20.92 14.15 -18.28
N TYR A 26 -19.59 14.02 -18.41
CA TYR A 26 -18.94 12.72 -18.52
C TYR A 26 -18.95 12.06 -17.13
N SER A 27 -19.80 11.07 -16.95
CA SER A 27 -19.64 10.05 -15.91
C SER A 27 -19.82 8.67 -16.54
N ASP A 28 -18.92 8.35 -17.47
CA ASP A 28 -18.71 6.98 -17.92
C ASP A 28 -17.77 6.29 -16.93
N PHE A 29 -18.32 5.76 -15.83
CA PHE A 29 -17.60 4.83 -14.96
C PHE A 29 -17.93 3.39 -15.39
N PHE A 30 -17.56 3.05 -16.62
CA PHE A 30 -17.31 1.67 -17.05
C PHE A 30 -16.12 1.71 -18.01
N ALA A 31 -14.93 1.56 -17.44
CA ALA A 31 -13.73 1.26 -18.19
C ALA A 31 -13.02 0.08 -17.51
N SER A 32 -13.18 -1.08 -18.15
CA SER A 32 -12.30 -2.25 -18.17
C SER A 32 -11.85 -2.87 -16.84
N ASP A 33 -12.40 -4.07 -16.61
CA ASP A 33 -11.60 -5.21 -16.13
C ASP A 33 -10.39 -5.39 -17.06
N ASP A 34 -9.31 -4.68 -16.75
CA ASP A 34 -7.95 -5.01 -17.15
C ASP A 34 -7.09 -4.67 -15.94
N TYR A 35 -6.90 -5.67 -15.07
CA TYR A 35 -5.84 -5.61 -14.06
C TYR A 35 -4.52 -5.35 -14.79
N PRO A 36 -3.82 -4.23 -14.56
CA PRO A 36 -2.43 -4.19 -14.92
C PRO A 36 -1.72 -5.15 -13.97
N ALA A 37 -1.40 -6.34 -14.48
CA ALA A 37 -0.29 -7.10 -13.98
C ALA A 37 0.91 -6.14 -13.90
N SER A 38 1.39 -5.91 -12.68
CA SER A 38 2.63 -5.19 -12.41
C SER A 38 2.63 -3.69 -12.75
N SER A 39 1.98 -2.86 -11.90
CA SER A 39 2.58 -1.57 -11.60
C SER A 39 3.71 -1.82 -10.60
N THR A 40 4.95 -1.85 -11.07
CA THR A 40 6.14 -1.76 -10.21
C THR A 40 6.08 -0.41 -9.49
N VAL A 41 5.44 -0.36 -8.33
CA VAL A 41 5.63 0.77 -7.40
C VAL A 41 7.09 0.71 -7.01
N GLU A 42 7.87 1.69 -7.45
CA GLU A 42 9.29 1.80 -7.10
C GLU A 42 9.47 1.71 -5.58
N PRO A 43 10.58 1.13 -5.09
CA PRO A 43 10.92 1.17 -3.68
C PRO A 43 10.84 2.60 -3.15
N ALA A 44 9.98 2.85 -2.16
CA ALA A 44 9.86 4.16 -1.56
C ALA A 44 10.94 4.31 -0.48
N SER A 45 12.04 4.98 -0.80
CA SER A 45 13.09 5.29 0.16
C SER A 45 12.76 6.56 0.93
N PHE A 46 12.60 6.43 2.24
CA PHE A 46 12.45 7.51 3.22
C PHE A 46 13.79 7.79 3.95
N SER A 47 14.84 7.02 3.64
CA SER A 47 16.17 7.00 4.30
C SER A 47 16.96 8.31 4.28
N HIS A 48 16.70 9.22 3.34
CA HIS A 48 17.36 10.54 3.24
C HIS A 48 17.03 11.52 4.38
N ILE A 49 16.02 11.23 5.22
CA ILE A 49 15.61 12.13 6.29
C ILE A 49 16.58 12.01 7.48
N PRO A 50 17.32 13.08 7.87
CA PRO A 50 18.22 13.05 9.01
C PRO A 50 17.48 12.66 10.30
N HIS A 51 18.09 11.79 11.10
CA HIS A 51 17.46 11.25 12.32
C HIS A 51 17.04 12.31 13.34
N ALA A 52 17.77 13.41 13.44
CA ALA A 52 17.43 14.53 14.33
C ALA A 52 16.15 15.28 13.91
N GLU A 53 15.69 15.08 12.66
CA GLU A 53 14.50 15.71 12.11
C GLU A 53 13.29 14.76 12.11
N LYS A 54 13.48 13.47 12.38
CA LYS A 54 12.38 12.50 12.49
C LYS A 54 11.54 12.84 13.73
N VAL A 55 10.35 13.36 13.49
CA VAL A 55 9.45 13.93 14.50
C VAL A 55 9.16 12.89 15.61
N LEU A 56 9.43 13.24 16.87
CA LEU A 56 9.15 12.42 18.05
C LEU A 56 7.67 12.45 18.47
N PHE A 57 6.85 13.27 17.81
CA PHE A 57 5.47 13.54 18.20
C PHE A 57 4.56 13.61 16.98
N ILE A 58 3.41 12.98 17.15
CA ILE A 58 2.31 12.89 16.18
C ILE A 58 1.25 13.88 16.60
N ASP A 59 0.63 14.51 15.61
CA ASP A 59 -0.61 15.24 15.80
C ASP A 59 -1.76 14.36 15.29
N PRO A 60 -2.55 13.72 16.17
CA PRO A 60 -3.67 12.87 15.76
C PRO A 60 -4.76 13.62 14.98
N GLU A 61 -4.81 14.96 15.10
CA GLU A 61 -5.78 15.78 14.39
C GLU A 61 -5.29 16.19 12.98
N ALA A 62 -3.97 16.17 12.76
CA ALA A 62 -3.36 16.55 11.48
C ALA A 62 -2.88 15.35 10.64
N ASP A 63 -2.48 14.26 11.27
CA ASP A 63 -1.92 13.10 10.59
C ASP A 63 -3.00 12.22 9.97
N HIS A 64 -2.72 11.71 8.76
CA HIS A 64 -3.70 10.97 7.97
C HIS A 64 -3.48 9.47 8.07
N GLN A 65 -4.44 8.74 8.61
CA GLN A 65 -4.45 7.27 8.57
C GLN A 65 -4.59 6.78 7.12
N LEU A 66 -3.74 5.83 6.71
CA LEU A 66 -3.86 5.20 5.40
C LEU A 66 -5.05 4.25 5.37
N GLY A 67 -5.81 4.31 4.28
CA GLY A 67 -6.87 3.35 4.01
C GLY A 67 -6.34 2.00 3.52
N GLU A 68 -7.21 1.00 3.54
CA GLU A 68 -6.93 -0.38 3.12
C GLU A 68 -6.22 -0.50 1.76
N ARG A 69 -6.68 0.23 0.74
CA ARG A 69 -6.07 0.17 -0.61
C ARG A 69 -4.61 0.61 -0.60
N ASP A 70 -4.28 1.64 0.17
CA ASP A 70 -2.93 2.18 0.23
C ASP A 70 -2.01 1.28 1.08
N LEU A 71 -2.56 0.69 2.15
CA LEU A 71 -1.89 -0.36 2.92
C LEU A 71 -1.55 -1.57 2.03
N LEU A 72 -2.51 -2.11 1.28
CA LEU A 72 -2.29 -3.24 0.38
C LEU A 72 -1.19 -2.94 -0.65
N ARG A 73 -1.22 -1.75 -1.27
CA ARG A 73 -0.20 -1.33 -2.24
C ARG A 73 1.20 -1.25 -1.62
N LEU A 74 1.29 -0.83 -0.37
CA LEU A 74 2.54 -0.70 0.35
C LEU A 74 3.12 -2.06 0.79
N LEU A 75 2.26 -3.02 1.14
CA LEU A 75 2.65 -4.26 1.81
C LEU A 75 2.76 -5.47 0.87
N TYR A 76 1.88 -5.60 -0.14
CA TYR A 76 1.73 -6.85 -0.88
C TYR A 76 3.01 -7.34 -1.57
N GLY A 77 3.55 -8.45 -1.07
CA GLY A 77 4.75 -9.10 -1.58
C GLY A 77 5.99 -8.23 -1.39
N ARG A 78 6.07 -7.47 -0.30
CA ARG A 78 7.14 -6.52 0.00
C ARG A 78 7.71 -6.72 1.40
N THR A 79 8.98 -6.38 1.54
CA THR A 79 9.64 -6.20 2.83
C THR A 79 9.63 -4.72 3.20
N LEU A 80 9.05 -4.41 4.35
CA LEU A 80 9.20 -3.11 4.98
C LEU A 80 10.50 -3.07 5.77
N VAL A 81 11.26 -1.98 5.60
CA VAL A 81 12.39 -1.63 6.45
C VAL A 81 11.93 -0.53 7.38
N SER A 82 11.94 -0.79 8.68
CA SER A 82 11.44 0.13 9.69
C SER A 82 12.42 0.29 10.85
N ARG A 83 12.28 1.37 11.60
CA ARG A 83 13.03 1.61 12.84
C ARG A 83 12.11 1.87 14.00
N SER A 84 12.49 1.34 15.16
CA SER A 84 11.82 1.67 16.42
C SER A 84 11.97 3.16 16.75
N VAL A 85 10.90 3.75 17.29
CA VAL A 85 10.93 5.10 17.86
C VAL A 85 11.83 5.14 19.10
N ASP A 86 11.72 4.13 19.96
CA ASP A 86 12.46 4.04 21.22
C ASP A 86 13.94 3.69 21.01
N GLU A 87 14.24 2.92 19.95
CA GLU A 87 15.60 2.49 19.61
C GLU A 87 15.86 2.69 18.11
N THR A 88 16.11 3.93 17.71
CA THR A 88 16.29 4.29 16.29
C THR A 88 17.53 3.64 15.64
N SER A 89 18.50 3.13 16.40
CA SER A 89 19.59 2.31 15.85
C SER A 89 19.11 0.93 15.37
N ALA A 90 18.00 0.42 15.92
CA ALA A 90 17.48 -0.89 15.59
C ALA A 90 16.66 -0.86 14.28
N VAL A 91 17.22 -1.46 13.24
CA VAL A 91 16.53 -1.73 11.97
C VAL A 91 15.78 -3.04 12.08
N GLN A 92 14.49 -3.01 11.78
CA GLN A 92 13.62 -4.16 11.64
C GLN A 92 13.27 -4.37 10.17
N TYR A 93 13.24 -5.64 9.75
CA TYR A 93 12.69 -6.04 8.45
C TYR A 93 11.39 -6.81 8.68
N SER A 94 10.38 -6.56 7.86
CA SER A 94 9.08 -7.24 7.94
C SER A 94 8.58 -7.55 6.54
N TYR A 95 8.60 -8.82 6.17
CA TYR A 95 8.10 -9.31 4.89
C TYR A 95 6.63 -9.68 4.98
N PHE A 96 5.84 -9.13 4.06
CA PHE A 96 4.40 -9.33 3.95
C PHE A 96 4.12 -10.05 2.62
N SER A 97 3.87 -11.34 2.69
CA SER A 97 3.53 -12.12 1.50
C SER A 97 2.10 -11.80 1.03
N ARG A 98 1.77 -12.15 -0.21
CA ARG A 98 0.43 -11.90 -0.78
C ARG A 98 -0.64 -12.86 -0.27
N ASP A 99 -0.24 -14.00 0.25
CA ASP A 99 -1.10 -15.06 0.81
C ASP A 99 -1.32 -14.91 2.33
N GLY A 100 -0.83 -13.82 2.93
CA GLY A 100 -1.06 -13.50 4.35
C GLY A 100 0.06 -13.97 5.28
N LEU A 101 1.11 -14.63 4.79
CA LEU A 101 2.29 -14.96 5.59
C LEU A 101 3.10 -13.72 5.93
N LEU A 102 3.61 -13.72 7.16
CA LEU A 102 4.40 -12.65 7.73
C LEU A 102 5.71 -13.20 8.28
N ALA A 103 6.81 -12.53 7.96
CA ALA A 103 8.11 -12.78 8.57
C ALA A 103 8.71 -11.48 9.11
N ILE A 104 9.02 -11.43 10.40
CA ILE A 104 9.58 -10.25 11.07
C ILE A 104 10.97 -10.61 11.61
N ASN A 105 11.97 -9.82 11.24
CA ASN A 105 13.28 -9.77 11.88
C ASN A 105 13.34 -8.55 12.80
N PRO A 106 12.89 -8.66 14.08
CA PRO A 106 12.85 -7.51 14.99
C PRO A 106 14.26 -7.07 15.40
N ARG A 107 15.24 -7.99 15.36
CA ARG A 107 16.66 -7.75 15.63
C ARG A 107 17.51 -8.87 15.00
N PRO A 108 18.82 -8.64 14.78
CA PRO A 108 19.70 -9.68 14.26
C PRO A 108 19.63 -10.98 15.07
N GLY A 109 19.65 -12.11 14.37
CA GLY A 109 19.59 -13.45 14.95
C GLY A 109 18.21 -13.88 15.44
N ARG A 110 17.14 -13.10 15.21
CA ARG A 110 15.76 -13.45 15.59
C ARG A 110 14.82 -13.37 14.40
N LEU A 111 14.02 -14.41 14.20
CA LEU A 111 12.94 -14.44 13.22
C LEU A 111 11.65 -14.77 13.94
N VAL A 112 10.59 -14.01 13.65
CA VAL A 112 9.23 -14.25 14.12
C VAL A 112 8.37 -14.46 12.89
N LEU A 113 7.61 -15.55 12.86
CA LEU A 113 6.71 -15.89 11.76
C LEU A 113 5.27 -15.76 12.25
N GLY A 114 4.36 -15.45 11.34
CA GLY A 114 2.94 -15.31 11.67
C GLY A 114 2.09 -15.10 10.43
N GLN A 115 0.90 -14.57 10.65
CA GLN A 115 -0.01 -14.11 9.60
C GLN A 115 -0.24 -12.61 9.72
N TRP A 116 -0.63 -12.01 8.60
CA TRP A 116 -1.07 -10.63 8.55
C TRP A 116 -2.34 -10.50 7.72
N ARG A 117 -3.16 -9.51 8.07
CA ARG A 117 -4.38 -9.15 7.33
C ARG A 117 -4.69 -7.67 7.54
N ILE A 118 -5.57 -7.14 6.71
CA ILE A 118 -6.12 -5.79 6.91
C ILE A 118 -7.58 -5.90 7.34
N GLU A 119 -7.91 -5.25 8.45
CA GLU A 119 -9.27 -5.15 8.99
C GLU A 119 -9.51 -3.70 9.37
N ASP A 120 -10.62 -3.10 8.89
CA ASP A 120 -11.00 -1.72 9.19
C ASP A 120 -9.87 -0.68 8.98
N SER A 121 -9.12 -0.81 7.88
CA SER A 121 -7.93 0.02 7.58
C SER A 121 -6.80 -0.06 8.63
N LYS A 122 -6.73 -1.17 9.36
CA LYS A 122 -5.64 -1.51 10.29
C LYS A 122 -4.89 -2.72 9.79
N LEU A 123 -3.58 -2.75 10.03
CA LEU A 123 -2.74 -3.90 9.80
C LEU A 123 -2.76 -4.78 11.05
N CYS A 124 -3.39 -5.94 10.97
CA CYS A 124 -3.48 -6.89 12.05
C CYS A 124 -2.46 -8.01 11.87
N TYR A 125 -1.81 -8.38 12.97
CA TYR A 125 -0.79 -9.40 13.05
C TYR A 125 -1.29 -10.52 13.96
N ASP A 126 -1.15 -11.74 13.50
CA ASP A 126 -1.33 -12.95 14.29
C ASP A 126 0.05 -13.62 14.41
N LEU A 127 0.69 -13.38 15.55
CA LEU A 127 1.99 -13.95 15.91
C LEU A 127 1.73 -15.01 16.98
N SER A 128 2.53 -16.08 17.03
CA SER A 128 2.28 -17.30 17.82
C SER A 128 1.54 -17.16 19.17
N ASP A 129 1.85 -16.14 19.97
CA ASP A 129 1.25 -15.92 21.29
C ASP A 129 0.54 -14.55 21.44
N ASP A 130 0.45 -13.75 20.38
CA ASP A 130 -0.06 -12.38 20.42
C ASP A 130 -0.78 -12.00 19.11
N GLU A 131 -2.01 -11.50 19.26
CA GLU A 131 -2.75 -10.85 18.18
C GLU A 131 -2.87 -9.35 18.50
N PHE A 132 -2.48 -8.51 17.54
CA PHE A 132 -2.64 -7.06 17.69
C PHE A 132 -2.79 -6.39 16.33
N CYS A 133 -3.37 -5.18 16.32
CA CYS A 133 -3.49 -4.36 15.12
C CYS A 133 -2.79 -3.03 15.30
N SER A 134 -2.22 -2.52 14.21
CA SER A 134 -1.63 -1.20 14.13
C SER A 134 -2.25 -0.41 12.99
N SER A 135 -2.33 0.90 13.19
CA SER A 135 -2.73 1.84 12.15
C SER A 135 -1.48 2.48 11.57
N LEU A 136 -1.42 2.59 10.24
CA LEU A 136 -0.34 3.30 9.55
C LEU A 136 -0.81 4.70 9.23
N TYR A 137 -0.02 5.69 9.62
CA TYR A 137 -0.32 7.09 9.41
C TYR A 137 0.77 7.75 8.57
N ARG A 138 0.36 8.77 7.82
CA ARG A 138 1.23 9.69 7.11
C ARG A 138 1.27 11.02 7.82
N THR A 139 2.47 11.50 8.11
CA THR A 139 2.64 12.81 8.75
C THR A 139 2.14 13.94 7.84
N ALA A 140 1.45 14.93 8.41
CA ALA A 140 1.13 16.17 7.70
C ALA A 140 2.40 16.99 7.41
N ALA A 141 3.32 17.01 8.36
CA ALA A 141 4.63 17.65 8.21
C ALA A 141 5.48 16.91 7.17
N LYS A 142 6.20 17.69 6.36
CA LYS A 142 7.21 17.20 5.43
C LYS A 142 8.59 17.45 6.01
N ILE A 143 9.45 16.44 5.95
CA ILE A 143 10.87 16.58 6.22
C ILE A 143 11.60 16.32 4.91
N ASP A 144 12.42 17.27 4.48
CA ASP A 144 13.06 17.25 3.15
C ASP A 144 12.08 16.89 2.01
N ARG A 145 10.90 17.54 2.01
CA ARG A 145 9.80 17.32 1.05
C ARG A 145 9.14 15.93 1.08
N THR A 146 9.57 15.05 1.98
CA THR A 146 9.03 13.70 2.13
C THR A 146 8.13 13.59 3.36
N HIS A 147 7.01 12.89 3.20
CA HIS A 147 6.14 12.54 4.32
C HIS A 147 6.67 11.29 5.02
N LEU A 148 6.71 11.31 6.35
CA LEU A 148 7.02 10.11 7.12
C LEU A 148 5.78 9.22 7.21
N LEU A 149 6.02 7.91 7.20
CA LEU A 149 5.02 6.90 7.51
C LEU A 149 5.40 6.26 8.84
N TYR A 150 4.44 6.06 9.72
CA TYR A 150 4.66 5.38 10.99
C TYR A 150 3.50 4.47 11.34
N PHE A 151 3.81 3.37 12.02
CA PHE A 151 2.80 2.54 12.66
C PHE A 151 2.58 3.05 14.08
N ALA A 152 1.33 3.05 14.50
CA ALA A 152 0.94 3.32 15.88
C ALA A 152 -0.07 2.28 16.34
N ARG A 153 -0.06 2.00 17.64
CA ARG A 153 -1.18 1.29 18.27
C ARG A 153 -2.26 2.32 18.57
N ASP A 154 -3.52 1.96 18.29
CA ASP A 154 -4.68 2.81 18.55
C ASP A 154 -5.06 2.79 20.04
N GLU A 155 -4.09 3.12 20.88
CA GLU A 155 -4.26 3.36 22.31
C GLU A 155 -4.42 4.87 22.55
N SER A 156 -4.93 5.28 23.72
CA SER A 156 -4.99 6.69 24.10
C SER A 156 -3.97 6.97 25.20
N PRO A 157 -2.95 7.81 24.98
CA PRO A 157 -2.64 8.54 23.75
C PRO A 157 -2.06 7.64 22.64
N ILE A 158 -2.28 7.99 21.37
CA ILE A 158 -1.72 7.26 20.23
C ILE A 158 -0.21 7.43 20.26
N ARG A 159 0.54 6.32 20.30
CA ARG A 159 2.00 6.34 20.35
C ARG A 159 2.57 5.70 19.08
N PRO A 160 3.51 6.39 18.39
CA PRO A 160 4.24 5.76 17.30
C PRO A 160 5.08 4.63 17.87
N THR A 161 5.12 3.51 17.15
CA THR A 161 5.96 2.37 17.51
C THR A 161 7.17 2.26 16.61
N VAL A 162 6.95 2.39 15.30
CA VAL A 162 8.03 2.34 14.30
C VAL A 162 7.79 3.34 13.18
N PHE A 163 8.86 3.91 12.64
CA PHE A 163 8.86 4.68 11.41
C PHE A 163 9.27 3.79 10.24
N LEU A 164 8.61 3.96 9.10
CA LEU A 164 8.95 3.29 7.85
C LEU A 164 10.09 4.03 7.16
N GLU A 165 11.16 3.31 6.84
CA GLU A 165 12.34 3.85 6.16
C GLU A 165 12.40 3.49 4.69
N ASP A 166 11.95 2.30 4.33
CA ASP A 166 12.00 1.82 2.96
C ASP A 166 10.99 0.69 2.72
N THR A 167 10.61 0.47 1.47
CA THR A 167 9.82 -0.70 1.04
C THR A 167 10.52 -1.39 -0.12
N GLN A 168 10.80 -2.67 0.03
CA GLN A 168 11.53 -3.45 -0.96
C GLN A 168 10.63 -4.53 -1.54
N VAL A 169 10.78 -4.83 -2.82
CA VAL A 169 9.97 -5.86 -3.49
C VAL A 169 10.54 -7.24 -3.18
N GLY A 170 9.67 -8.18 -2.79
CA GLY A 170 10.03 -9.55 -2.42
C GLY A 170 10.46 -9.69 -0.97
N ASP A 171 10.82 -10.92 -0.58
CA ASP A 171 11.43 -11.21 0.72
C ASP A 171 12.91 -10.84 0.66
N THR A 172 13.22 -9.66 1.18
CA THR A 172 14.59 -9.13 1.24
C THR A 172 15.18 -9.14 2.65
N ILE A 173 14.64 -9.95 3.58
CA ILE A 173 15.23 -10.06 4.93
C ILE A 173 16.68 -10.60 4.79
N PRO A 174 17.71 -9.84 5.23
CA PRO A 174 19.09 -10.25 5.01
C PRO A 174 19.43 -11.56 5.73
N VAL A 175 20.02 -12.51 5.01
CA VAL A 175 20.32 -13.85 5.52
C VAL A 175 21.24 -13.80 6.75
N GLU A 176 22.20 -12.88 6.76
CA GLU A 176 23.13 -12.66 7.87
C GLU A 176 22.44 -12.17 9.17
N ARG A 177 21.19 -11.69 9.07
CA ARG A 177 20.38 -11.27 10.21
C ARG A 177 19.45 -12.37 10.71
N LEU A 178 19.34 -13.49 10.00
CA LEU A 178 18.50 -14.62 10.39
C LEU A 178 19.20 -15.48 11.46
N PRO A 179 18.45 -16.24 12.28
CA PRO A 179 19.03 -17.25 13.16
C PRO A 179 19.89 -18.23 12.34
N GLN A 180 21.12 -18.52 12.78
CA GLN A 180 22.02 -19.45 12.07
C GLN A 180 21.69 -20.93 12.30
N THR A 181 20.77 -21.21 13.24
CA THR A 181 20.27 -22.54 13.56
C THR A 181 18.78 -22.42 13.81
N LEU A 182 17.98 -23.19 13.06
CA LEU A 182 16.54 -23.39 13.30
C LEU A 182 16.33 -24.57 14.26
#